data_AF-A0A2J8LU97-F1
#
_entry.id   AF-A0A2J8LU97-F1
#
_cell.length_a   1.000
_cell.length_b   1.000
_cell.length_c   1.000
_cell.angle_alpha   90.00
_cell.angle_beta   90.00
_cell.angle_gamma   90.00
#
_symmetry.space_group_name_H-M   'P 1'
#
loop_
_entity.id
_entity.type
_entity.pdbx_description
1 polymer ?
#
loop_
_entity_poly.entity_id
_entity_poly.type
_entity_poly.pdbx_seq_one_letter_code
_entity_poly.pdbx_strand_id
1 'polypeptide(L)'
;LRLHPPIPIFARGCTQDVVLPDSRVIPKGNVCNINIFAIHHNPSVWPDPEVYDPFRFDPENAQKRSPMAFIPFSAGPREPRRTPEIVLRAEDGLWLRVEPLG
;
A
#
# COMPACT_ATOMS: atom_id res chain seq x y z
N LEU A 1 -11.30 -3.01 8.59
CA LEU A 1 -10.25 -2.67 7.61
C LEU A 1 -10.79 -2.26 6.25
N ARG A 2 -11.84 -2.92 5.70
CA ARG A 2 -12.46 -2.47 4.44
C ARG A 2 -13.30 -1.20 4.60
N LEU A 3 -14.39 -1.28 5.37
CA LEU A 3 -15.33 -0.16 5.62
C LEU A 3 -14.66 1.04 6.29
N HIS A 4 -13.81 0.77 7.28
CA HIS A 4 -13.05 1.78 7.99
C HIS A 4 -11.56 1.46 7.86
N PRO A 5 -10.91 1.87 6.76
CA PRO A 5 -9.48 1.69 6.58
C PRO A 5 -8.72 2.67 7.51
N PRO A 6 -7.71 2.20 8.26
CA PRO A 6 -6.90 3.09 9.12
C PRO A 6 -6.18 4.20 8.33
N ILE A 7 -5.84 3.93 7.08
CA ILE A 7 -5.26 4.89 6.14
C ILE A 7 -6.24 5.01 4.95
N PRO A 8 -7.11 6.03 4.90
CA PRO A 8 -8.12 6.16 3.85
C PRO A 8 -7.55 6.65 2.52
N ILE A 9 -6.47 7.44 2.57
CA ILE A 9 -5.79 8.00 1.39
C ILE A 9 -4.29 8.00 1.66
N PHE A 10 -3.49 7.67 0.65
CA PHE A 10 -2.05 7.86 0.69
C PHE A 10 -1.51 8.34 -0.66
N ALA A 11 -0.34 8.96 -0.64
CA ALA A 11 0.29 9.49 -1.84
C ALA A 11 1.46 8.62 -2.33
N ARG A 12 1.72 8.68 -3.63
CA ARG A 12 2.91 8.15 -4.29
C ARG A 12 3.46 9.19 -5.25
N GLY A 13 4.76 9.44 -5.19
CA GLY A 13 5.45 10.27 -6.18
C GLY A 13 5.90 9.41 -7.36
N CYS A 14 5.63 9.86 -8.58
CA CYS A 14 6.13 9.25 -9.80
C CYS A 14 7.61 9.59 -9.96
N THR A 15 8.50 8.59 -9.82
CA THR A 15 9.96 8.76 -10.00
C THR A 15 10.40 8.78 -11.47
N GLN A 16 9.50 8.33 -12.35
CA GLN A 16 9.62 8.32 -13.80
C GLN A 16 8.23 8.53 -14.41
N ASP A 17 8.19 8.78 -15.72
CA ASP A 17 6.94 8.82 -16.47
C ASP A 17 6.22 7.46 -16.38
N VAL A 18 4.93 7.48 -16.07
CA VAL A 18 4.09 6.28 -15.96
C VAL A 18 3.10 6.25 -17.11
N VAL A 19 3.25 5.26 -17.99
CA VAL A 19 2.31 5.00 -19.09
C VAL A 19 1.12 4.21 -18.54
N LEU A 20 -0.07 4.75 -18.68
CA LEU A 20 -1.33 4.11 -18.31
C LEU A 20 -1.79 3.13 -19.41
N PRO A 21 -2.69 2.17 -19.09
CA PRO A 21 -3.18 1.20 -20.07
C PRO A 21 -3.81 1.81 -21.33
N ASP A 22 -4.33 3.04 -21.23
CA ASP A 22 -4.92 3.81 -22.33
C ASP A 22 -3.90 4.73 -23.04
N SER A 23 -2.60 4.48 -22.86
CA SER A 23 -1.48 5.23 -23.44
C SER A 23 -1.31 6.67 -22.94
N ARG A 24 -2.14 7.15 -21.99
CA ARG A 24 -1.87 8.43 -21.33
C ARG A 24 -0.63 8.32 -20.44
N VAL A 25 0.08 9.43 -20.27
CA VAL A 25 1.29 9.50 -19.45
C VAL A 25 1.05 10.36 -18.21
N ILE A 26 1.40 9.84 -17.05
CA ILE A 26 1.59 10.62 -15.83
C ILE A 26 3.07 11.02 -15.78
N PRO A 27 3.40 12.32 -15.89
CA PRO A 27 4.80 12.76 -15.89
C PRO A 27 5.53 12.47 -14.58
N LYS A 28 6.84 12.26 -14.69
CA LYS A 28 7.79 12.25 -13.58
C LYS A 28 7.62 13.50 -12.71
N GLY A 29 7.67 13.32 -11.39
CA GLY A 29 7.52 14.39 -10.41
C GLY A 29 6.09 14.58 -9.92
N ASN A 30 5.08 14.05 -10.61
CA ASN A 30 3.70 14.13 -10.17
C ASN A 30 3.45 13.29 -8.91
N VAL A 31 2.52 13.75 -8.08
CA VAL A 31 2.02 13.02 -6.92
C VAL A 31 0.66 12.43 -7.24
N CYS A 32 0.57 11.10 -7.17
CA CYS A 32 -0.68 10.36 -7.31
C CYS A 32 -1.26 10.05 -5.94
N ASN A 33 -2.50 10.49 -5.68
CA ASN A 33 -3.24 10.10 -4.50
C ASN A 33 -4.01 8.80 -4.78
N ILE A 34 -3.86 7.84 -3.87
CA ILE A 34 -4.56 6.56 -3.90
C ILE A 34 -5.59 6.59 -2.78
N ASN A 35 -6.86 6.60 -3.16
CA ASN A 35 -7.99 6.65 -2.25
C ASN A 35 -8.45 5.23 -1.91
N ILE A 36 -7.87 4.65 -0.85
CA ILE A 36 -8.24 3.32 -0.34
C ILE A 36 -9.73 3.29 0.03
N PHE A 37 -10.24 4.36 0.65
CA PHE A 37 -11.65 4.42 1.04
C PHE A 37 -12.56 4.27 -0.19
N ALA A 38 -12.33 5.03 -1.26
CA ALA A 38 -13.11 4.92 -2.48
C ALA A 38 -12.97 3.54 -3.16
N ILE A 39 -11.77 2.95 -3.17
CA ILE A 39 -11.55 1.60 -3.71
C ILE A 39 -12.37 0.57 -2.92
N HIS A 40 -12.37 0.68 -1.59
CA HIS A 40 -13.07 -0.24 -0.69
C HIS A 40 -14.60 -0.10 -0.74
N HIS A 41 -15.12 1.04 -1.20
CA HIS A 41 -16.57 1.30 -1.32
C HIS A 41 -17.05 1.32 -2.78
N ASN A 42 -16.20 0.94 -3.74
CA ASN A 42 -16.60 0.89 -5.15
C ASN A 42 -17.64 -0.22 -5.37
N PRO A 43 -18.90 0.12 -5.73
CA PRO A 43 -19.98 -0.86 -5.88
C PRO A 43 -19.76 -1.83 -7.05
N SER A 44 -18.96 -1.45 -8.05
CA SER A 44 -18.60 -2.34 -9.16
C SER A 44 -17.65 -3.47 -8.74
N VAL A 45 -17.06 -3.38 -7.54
CA VAL A 45 -16.13 -4.38 -6.98
C VAL A 45 -16.69 -5.01 -5.70
N TRP A 46 -17.42 -4.21 -4.91
CA TRP A 46 -18.02 -4.59 -3.63
C TRP A 46 -19.54 -4.40 -3.70
N PRO A 47 -20.32 -5.45 -4.02
CA PRO A 47 -21.79 -5.38 -3.95
C PRO A 47 -22.22 -4.99 -2.54
N ASP A 48 -23.20 -4.12 -2.36
CA ASP A 48 -23.59 -3.58 -1.04
C ASP A 48 -22.38 -3.07 -0.22
N PRO A 49 -21.62 -2.08 -0.75
CA PRO A 49 -20.31 -1.71 -0.22
C PRO A 49 -20.34 -1.18 1.21
N GLU A 50 -21.48 -0.68 1.67
CA GLU A 50 -21.65 -0.16 3.04
C GLU A 50 -21.99 -1.27 4.06
N VAL A 51 -22.33 -2.48 3.60
CA VAL A 51 -22.72 -3.58 4.48
C VAL A 51 -21.48 -4.30 5.02
N TYR A 52 -21.46 -4.49 6.34
CA TYR A 52 -20.52 -5.39 6.98
C TYR A 52 -20.93 -6.85 6.71
N ASP A 53 -20.15 -7.51 5.86
CA ASP A 53 -20.28 -8.94 5.61
C ASP A 53 -18.88 -9.57 5.66
N PRO A 54 -18.59 -10.43 6.65
CA PRO A 54 -17.28 -11.05 6.84
C PRO A 54 -16.96 -12.13 5.79
N PHE A 55 -17.98 -12.74 5.16
CA PHE A 55 -17.81 -13.86 4.21
C PHE A 55 -17.31 -13.41 2.83
N ARG A 56 -17.27 -12.10 2.56
CA ARG A 56 -16.70 -11.53 1.33
C ARG A 56 -15.24 -11.89 1.11
N PHE A 57 -14.52 -12.25 2.17
CA PHE A 57 -13.11 -12.62 2.13
C PHE A 57 -12.88 -14.12 2.00
N ASP A 58 -13.95 -14.93 1.93
CA ASP A 58 -13.83 -16.36 1.69
C ASP A 58 -13.08 -16.62 0.37
N PRO A 59 -12.28 -17.71 0.29
CA PRO A 59 -11.41 -17.96 -0.86
C PRO A 59 -12.11 -17.88 -2.21
N GLU A 60 -13.35 -18.39 -2.29
CA GLU A 60 -14.13 -18.38 -3.53
C GLU A 60 -14.50 -16.96 -3.99
N ASN A 61 -14.79 -16.07 -3.04
CA ASN A 61 -15.11 -14.67 -3.31
C ASN A 61 -13.84 -13.85 -3.60
N ALA A 62 -12.75 -14.16 -2.90
CA ALA A 62 -11.47 -13.45 -3.04
C ALA A 62 -10.82 -13.68 -4.42
N GLN A 63 -10.88 -14.89 -4.97
CA GLN A 63 -10.29 -15.22 -6.27
C GLN A 63 -10.92 -14.47 -7.45
N LYS A 64 -12.19 -14.09 -7.33
CA LYS A 64 -12.94 -13.37 -8.39
C LYS A 64 -12.62 -11.88 -8.44
N ARG A 65 -11.86 -11.33 -7.48
CA ARG A 65 -11.54 -9.90 -7.38
C ARG A 65 -10.07 -9.63 -7.67
N SER A 66 -9.80 -8.44 -8.20
CA SER A 66 -8.43 -7.94 -8.31
C SER A 66 -7.75 -7.92 -6.94
N PRO A 67 -6.47 -8.32 -6.83
CA PRO A 67 -5.70 -8.16 -5.59
C PRO A 67 -5.64 -6.71 -5.10
N MET A 68 -5.79 -5.73 -6.00
CA MET A 68 -5.81 -4.30 -5.68
C MET A 68 -7.16 -3.80 -5.17
N ALA A 69 -8.19 -4.65 -5.12
CA ALA A 69 -9.52 -4.30 -4.58
C ALA A 69 -9.55 -4.16 -3.05
N PHE A 70 -8.58 -4.79 -2.35
CA PHE A 70 -8.49 -4.75 -0.89
C PHE A 70 -7.06 -4.40 -0.46
N ILE A 71 -6.89 -3.20 0.09
CA ILE A 71 -5.59 -2.63 0.45
C ILE A 71 -5.62 -2.19 1.92
N PRO A 72 -5.45 -3.11 2.88
CA PRO A 72 -5.60 -2.79 4.31
C PRO A 72 -4.45 -1.95 4.87
N PHE A 73 -3.23 -2.02 4.29
CA PHE A 73 -2.02 -1.39 4.85
C PHE A 73 -1.16 -0.66 3.79
N SER A 74 -1.79 -0.21 2.70
CA SER A 74 -1.13 0.22 1.46
C SER A 74 -0.37 -0.94 0.78
N ALA A 75 -0.34 -0.96 -0.55
CA ALA A 75 0.31 -2.00 -1.34
C ALA A 75 1.57 -1.49 -2.06
N GLY A 76 2.41 -2.43 -2.47
CA GLY A 76 3.61 -2.20 -3.29
C GLY A 76 4.89 -1.97 -2.50
N PRO A 77 6.06 -2.13 -3.15
CA PRO A 77 7.35 -1.84 -2.55
C PRO A 77 7.38 -0.38 -2.14
N ARG A 78 7.54 -0.12 -0.84
CA ARG A 78 8.07 1.16 -0.38
C ARG A 78 9.57 0.96 -0.40
N GLU A 79 10.25 1.47 -1.42
CA GLU A 79 11.71 1.57 -1.33
C GLU A 79 12.04 2.38 -0.08
N PRO A 80 12.76 1.80 0.91
CA PRO A 80 13.16 2.53 2.09
C PRO A 80 14.06 3.68 1.61
N ARG A 81 13.56 4.92 1.64
CA ARG A 81 14.38 6.10 1.35
C ARG A 81 15.46 6.36 2.40
N ARG A 82 15.43 5.61 3.51
CA ARG A 82 16.49 5.62 4.50
C ARG A 82 17.38 4.42 4.20
N THR A 83 18.47 4.66 3.48
CA THR A 83 19.65 3.84 3.64
C THR A 83 19.97 3.86 5.13
N PRO A 84 19.99 2.73 5.85
CA PRO A 84 20.48 2.74 7.21
C PRO A 84 21.94 3.23 7.13
N GLU A 85 22.21 4.40 7.69
CA GLU A 85 23.59 4.89 7.84
C GLU A 85 24.30 4.16 8.98
N ILE A 86 23.51 3.57 9.89
CA ILE A 86 23.94 2.98 11.15
C ILE A 86 23.18 1.68 11.40
N VAL A 87 23.89 0.64 11.81
CA VAL A 87 23.32 -0.57 12.41
C VAL A 87 23.57 -0.55 13.91
N LEU A 88 22.53 -0.85 14.70
CA LEU A 88 22.64 -1.11 16.13
C LEU A 88 22.63 -2.62 16.34
N ARG A 89 23.72 -3.18 16.87
CA ARG A 89 23.77 -4.59 17.31
C ARG A 89 23.82 -4.65 18.82
N ALA A 90 23.02 -5.52 19.41
CA ALA A 90 23.20 -5.91 20.80
C ALA A 90 24.33 -6.94 20.86
N GLU A 91 25.42 -6.60 21.55
CA GLU A 91 26.47 -7.56 21.89
C GLU A 91 26.23 -8.03 23.33
N ASP A 92 26.09 -9.34 23.50
CA ASP A 92 25.92 -10.04 24.77
C ASP A 92 24.78 -9.52 25.68
N GLY A 93 23.81 -8.81 25.09
CA GLY A 93 22.64 -8.26 25.78
C GLY A 93 22.92 -7.10 26.74
N LEU A 94 24.17 -6.62 26.83
CA LEU A 94 24.56 -5.60 27.80
C LEU A 94 24.78 -4.22 27.18
N TRP A 95 25.16 -4.13 25.90
CA TRP A 95 25.49 -2.86 25.25
C TRP A 95 25.02 -2.83 23.78
N LEU A 96 24.75 -1.62 23.28
CA LEU A 96 24.45 -1.36 21.87
C LEU A 96 25.71 -0.86 21.17
N ARG A 97 26.18 -1.62 20.19
CA ARG A 97 27.29 -1.22 19.32
C ARG A 97 26.72 -0.53 18.08
N VAL A 98 27.24 0.66 17.79
CA VAL A 98 26.85 1.54 16.68
C VAL A 98 27.90 1.39 15.58
N GLU A 99 27.54 0.87 14.41
CA GLU A 99 28.47 0.71 13.28
C GLU A 99 27.95 1.45 12.03
N PRO A 100 28.78 2.27 11.36
CA PRO A 100 28.43 2.84 10.07
C PRO A 100 28.39 1.75 8.99
N LEU A 101 27.39 1.81 8.11
CA LEU A 101 27.32 0.95 6.93
C LEU A 101 28.19 1.53 5.82
N GLY A 102 29.37 0.95 5.63
CA GLY A 102 30.23 1.14 4.45
C GLY A 102 29.88 0.17 3.33
#